data_AF-A0A7L3NF73-F1
#
_entry.id   AF-A0A7L3NF73-F1
#
_cell.length_a   1.000
_cell.length_b   1.000
_cell.length_c   1.000
_cell.angle_alpha   90.00
_cell.angle_beta   90.00
_cell.angle_gamma   90.00
#
_symmetry.space_group_name_H-M   'P 1'
#
loop_
_entity.id
_entity.type
_entity.pdbx_description
1 polymer ?
#
loop_
_entity_poly.entity_id
_entity_poly.type
_entity_poly.pdbx_seq_one_letter_code
_entity_poly.pdbx_strand_id
1 'polypeptide(L)'
;GRDMICIQSMDGMLMFFEQESYAFGRFLPGFLLPGPLTYSSRTDSFITVSSCQQVESYKYQVLAFATDADERQETEQQKLRSGKRLVVDWVLNIGEQALDICVGSFNQAVSSVFVLGERNFFCLKDNGQIRFMKKLDYSPSCFIPYCSVKEGTINTLIGNHSKMLNVYQDITLKWAAQLPHIPVSVKVANLQNLKGVIVTLSDDGHLQCSYLGTDPSLFQAPRVHSREINYEEYDAEMKELQKIIKKATKPQDILPKSEKHRHLIVTAEVSPDLDAKSQAIDSEVQAEAVPSVTVKITIQSRVAAQKPKLAVRVQPPLAVSCDQFIFDDLEPDSSETVVLSVFLKGNCSPSELEGSCRVSYNTPTELNPEGIPKVSQCNFKLPLRLICIPAQPSKAASHKLTIDTNKPPVSFLTLFPDFVDSSENDQANALGFQFLTGSKTTLLASKTSQRYRIQSDQFEDLWLIVKELTLRLEEHFKKQNCKDFTCNFSGSVPLQEYFELIDQHFELRLNAEKFRELLSERAVQFRAIERRLLTRFKDKTPAPLQHLDTLLEGTFREVIALADAAEENQAKMFQAFTKLKCATHLMIMLISLWQKLSTDQVAILEATFLPLAEDTQEL
;
A
#
# COMPACT_ATOMS: atom_id res chain seq x y z
N GLY A 1 -21.02 -62.16 -30.56
CA GLY A 1 -21.40 -61.02 -31.41
C GLY A 1 -20.19 -60.60 -32.21
N ARG A 2 -20.37 -59.90 -33.32
CA ARG A 2 -19.26 -59.23 -34.02
C ARG A 2 -19.26 -57.78 -33.56
N ASP A 3 -18.11 -57.27 -33.15
CA ASP A 3 -17.94 -55.86 -32.85
C ASP A 3 -17.39 -55.15 -34.10
N MET A 4 -17.93 -53.98 -34.39
CA MET A 4 -17.56 -53.12 -35.52
C MET A 4 -16.89 -51.85 -34.98
N ILE A 5 -16.14 -51.16 -35.83
CA ILE A 5 -15.36 -49.99 -35.41
C ILE A 5 -15.93 -48.75 -36.12
N CYS A 6 -16.11 -47.68 -35.35
CA CYS A 6 -16.39 -46.34 -35.85
C CYS A 6 -15.20 -45.44 -35.50
N ILE A 7 -14.71 -44.67 -36.48
CA ILE A 7 -13.61 -43.72 -36.31
C ILE A 7 -14.16 -42.32 -36.55
N GLN A 8 -13.92 -41.42 -35.60
CA GLN A 8 -14.18 -39.99 -35.76
C GLN A 8 -12.91 -39.31 -36.29
N SER A 9 -13.03 -38.70 -37.48
CA SER A 9 -11.99 -37.86 -38.06
C SER A 9 -11.94 -36.49 -37.38
N MET A 10 -10.80 -35.81 -37.49
CA MET A 10 -10.56 -34.49 -36.91
C MET A 10 -11.43 -33.38 -37.52
N ASP A 11 -11.96 -33.61 -38.72
CA ASP A 11 -12.90 -32.73 -39.45
C ASP A 11 -14.38 -33.10 -39.21
N GLY A 12 -14.66 -34.08 -38.35
CA GLY A 12 -16.01 -34.43 -37.94
C GLY A 12 -16.70 -35.50 -38.79
N MET A 13 -15.96 -36.20 -39.65
CA MET A 13 -16.48 -37.37 -40.36
C MET A 13 -16.46 -38.62 -39.47
N LEU A 14 -17.59 -39.33 -39.35
CA LEU A 14 -17.68 -40.66 -38.77
C LEU A 14 -17.50 -41.72 -39.87
N MET A 15 -16.47 -42.56 -39.76
CA MET A 15 -16.17 -43.65 -40.70
C MET A 15 -16.42 -45.01 -40.04
N PHE A 16 -17.21 -45.86 -40.70
CA PHE A 16 -17.62 -47.17 -40.18
C PHE A 16 -16.88 -48.29 -40.90
N PHE A 17 -16.34 -49.24 -40.12
CA PHE A 17 -15.59 -50.38 -40.62
C PHE A 17 -16.19 -51.68 -40.08
N GLU A 18 -16.57 -52.56 -41.01
CA GLU A 18 -17.00 -53.92 -40.75
C GLU A 18 -15.81 -54.86 -40.93
N GLN A 19 -15.14 -55.16 -39.81
CA GLN A 19 -13.95 -56.02 -39.74
C GLN A 19 -12.84 -55.56 -40.70
N GLU A 20 -12.71 -56.21 -41.86
CA GLU A 20 -11.67 -55.92 -42.86
C GLU A 20 -12.11 -54.90 -43.92
N SER A 21 -13.39 -54.50 -43.94
CA SER A 21 -13.98 -53.68 -44.99
C SER A 21 -14.50 -52.34 -44.48
N TYR A 22 -14.29 -51.28 -45.27
CA TYR A 22 -14.96 -49.99 -45.07
C TYR A 22 -16.43 -50.09 -45.49
N ALA A 23 -17.33 -49.67 -44.61
CA ALA A 23 -18.77 -49.71 -44.88
C ALA A 23 -19.27 -48.40 -45.50
N PHE A 24 -19.19 -47.30 -44.75
CA PHE A 24 -19.58 -45.96 -45.19
C PHE A 24 -19.04 -44.89 -44.22
N GLY A 25 -19.20 -43.61 -44.53
CA GLY A 25 -18.92 -42.53 -43.59
C GLY A 25 -19.83 -41.32 -43.77
N ARG A 26 -19.98 -40.51 -42.72
CA ARG A 26 -20.90 -39.37 -42.67
C ARG A 26 -20.31 -38.20 -41.90
N PHE A 27 -20.50 -36.98 -42.39
CA PHE A 27 -20.15 -35.77 -41.66
C PHE A 27 -21.18 -35.43 -40.59
N LEU A 28 -20.71 -35.12 -39.38
CA LEU A 28 -21.54 -34.57 -38.31
C LEU A 28 -21.93 -33.11 -38.64
N PRO A 29 -23.20 -32.73 -38.44
CA PRO A 29 -23.65 -31.36 -38.70
C PRO A 29 -23.10 -30.39 -37.64
N GLY A 30 -22.78 -29.16 -38.03
CA GLY A 30 -22.38 -28.11 -37.08
C GLY A 30 -21.05 -28.37 -36.36
N PHE A 31 -20.16 -29.16 -36.96
CA PHE A 31 -18.87 -29.53 -36.40
C PHE A 31 -17.84 -28.39 -36.49
N LEU A 32 -17.23 -28.03 -35.36
CA LEU A 32 -16.08 -27.11 -35.31
C LEU A 32 -14.86 -27.77 -34.66
N LEU A 33 -15.06 -28.53 -33.58
CA LEU A 33 -14.01 -29.27 -32.86
C LEU A 33 -14.50 -30.68 -32.51
N PRO A 34 -13.63 -31.69 -32.52
CA PRO A 34 -13.97 -33.04 -32.10
C PRO A 34 -14.23 -33.07 -30.58
N GLY A 35 -15.38 -33.61 -30.20
CA GLY A 35 -15.70 -33.99 -28.83
C GLY A 35 -15.74 -35.51 -28.65
N PRO A 36 -15.91 -36.00 -27.42
CA PRO A 36 -15.93 -37.42 -27.13
C PRO A 36 -17.09 -38.12 -27.82
N LEU A 37 -16.89 -39.37 -28.24
CA LEU A 37 -17.85 -40.19 -28.98
C LEU A 37 -18.01 -41.55 -28.30
N THR A 38 -19.25 -42.01 -28.14
CA THR A 38 -19.56 -43.35 -27.64
C THR A 38 -20.73 -43.97 -28.38
N TYR A 39 -20.90 -45.28 -28.24
CA TYR A 39 -22.01 -46.04 -28.82
C TYR A 39 -22.87 -46.66 -27.72
N SER A 40 -24.19 -46.48 -27.82
CA SER A 40 -25.17 -47.11 -26.96
C SER A 40 -25.79 -48.30 -27.67
N SER A 41 -25.46 -49.51 -27.22
CA SER A 41 -25.99 -50.76 -27.78
C SER A 41 -27.48 -50.97 -27.53
N ARG A 42 -28.04 -50.33 -26.50
CA ARG A 42 -29.46 -50.43 -26.15
C ARG A 42 -30.36 -49.65 -27.11
N THR A 43 -29.94 -48.44 -27.47
CA THR A 43 -30.72 -47.55 -28.35
C THR A 43 -30.28 -47.63 -29.81
N ASP A 44 -29.19 -48.35 -30.08
CA ASP A 44 -28.52 -48.40 -31.38
C ASP A 44 -28.17 -47.00 -31.91
N SER A 45 -27.53 -46.20 -31.05
CA SER A 45 -27.20 -44.79 -31.33
C SER A 45 -25.76 -44.44 -30.97
N PHE A 46 -25.15 -43.58 -31.78
CA PHE A 46 -23.91 -42.88 -31.48
C PHE A 46 -24.21 -41.60 -30.73
N ILE A 47 -23.51 -41.37 -29.62
CA ILE A 47 -23.70 -40.20 -28.77
C ILE A 47 -22.38 -39.44 -28.72
N THR A 48 -22.44 -38.15 -29.03
CA THR A 48 -21.28 -37.26 -29.02
C THR A 48 -21.61 -35.93 -28.35
N VAL A 49 -20.59 -35.17 -27.99
CA VAL A 49 -20.74 -33.81 -27.48
C VAL A 49 -20.12 -32.83 -28.46
N SER A 50 -20.95 -31.96 -29.03
CA SER A 50 -20.54 -30.97 -30.01
C SER A 50 -19.89 -29.75 -29.38
N SER A 51 -19.06 -29.04 -30.16
CA SER A 51 -18.44 -27.75 -29.81
C SER A 51 -19.44 -26.66 -29.38
N CYS A 52 -20.72 -26.79 -29.75
CA CYS A 52 -21.79 -25.90 -29.28
C CYS A 52 -22.35 -26.27 -27.88
N GLN A 53 -21.65 -27.14 -27.13
CA GLN A 53 -22.00 -27.59 -25.77
C GLN A 53 -23.28 -28.44 -25.70
N GLN A 54 -23.54 -29.18 -26.78
CA GLN A 54 -24.72 -30.01 -26.94
C GLN A 54 -24.35 -31.48 -26.99
N VAL A 55 -25.00 -32.30 -26.17
CA VAL A 55 -24.96 -33.76 -26.27
C VAL A 55 -25.97 -34.18 -27.33
N GLU A 56 -25.50 -34.84 -28.37
CA GLU A 56 -26.27 -35.20 -29.56
C GLU A 56 -26.28 -36.72 -29.73
N SER A 57 -27.45 -37.30 -30.01
CA SER A 57 -27.62 -38.72 -30.28
C SER A 57 -28.04 -38.95 -31.73
N TYR A 58 -27.32 -39.83 -32.43
CA TYR A 58 -27.54 -40.19 -33.83
C TYR A 58 -27.79 -41.69 -33.94
N LYS A 59 -28.99 -42.10 -34.37
CA LYS A 59 -29.29 -43.53 -34.60
C LYS A 59 -28.42 -44.08 -35.73
N TYR A 60 -27.87 -45.27 -35.54
CA TYR A 60 -27.00 -45.91 -36.53
C TYR A 60 -27.70 -46.07 -37.89
N GLN A 61 -28.96 -46.50 -37.90
CA GLN A 61 -29.75 -46.59 -39.13
C GLN A 61 -29.84 -45.26 -39.88
N VAL A 62 -30.02 -44.15 -39.16
CA VAL A 62 -30.12 -42.81 -39.77
C VAL A 62 -28.78 -42.39 -40.36
N LEU A 63 -27.66 -42.72 -39.70
CA LEU A 63 -26.31 -42.51 -40.25
C LEU A 63 -26.07 -43.36 -41.51
N ALA A 64 -26.46 -44.63 -41.50
CA ALA A 64 -26.30 -45.53 -42.64
C ALA A 64 -27.13 -45.09 -43.87
N PHE A 65 -28.38 -44.66 -43.66
CA PHE A 65 -29.30 -44.25 -44.73
C PHE A 65 -29.16 -42.78 -45.16
N ALA A 66 -28.46 -41.93 -44.41
CA ALA A 66 -28.19 -40.56 -44.83
C ALA A 66 -27.37 -40.57 -46.12
N THR A 67 -27.58 -39.57 -46.99
CA THR A 67 -26.77 -39.38 -48.22
C THR A 67 -25.92 -38.13 -48.05
N ASP A 68 -24.63 -38.21 -48.38
CA ASP A 68 -23.73 -37.06 -48.34
C ASP A 68 -24.22 -35.97 -49.32
N ALA A 69 -24.15 -34.72 -48.90
CA ALA A 69 -24.68 -33.60 -49.67
C ALA A 69 -23.83 -33.25 -50.92
N ASP A 70 -22.59 -33.75 -51.00
CA ASP A 70 -21.59 -33.25 -51.95
C ASP A 70 -21.33 -34.13 -53.19
N GLU A 71 -21.97 -35.30 -53.35
CA GLU A 71 -21.87 -36.09 -54.60
C GLU A 71 -22.99 -35.78 -55.61
N ARG A 72 -23.33 -34.51 -55.81
CA ARG A 72 -24.21 -34.09 -56.92
C ARG A 72 -23.45 -33.28 -57.96
N GLN A 73 -22.87 -33.97 -58.94
CA GLN A 73 -22.82 -33.43 -60.29
C GLN A 73 -24.26 -33.46 -60.84
N GLU A 74 -24.87 -32.29 -60.98
CA GLU A 74 -26.23 -32.14 -61.48
C GLU A 74 -26.31 -32.55 -62.97
N THR A 75 -27.14 -33.55 -63.27
CA THR A 75 -27.83 -33.66 -64.57
C THR A 75 -29.34 -33.73 -64.31
N GLU A 76 -30.10 -32.83 -64.92
CA GLU A 76 -31.43 -32.35 -64.52
C GLU A 76 -32.64 -33.33 -64.62
N GLN A 77 -32.49 -34.65 -64.65
CA GLN A 77 -33.64 -35.52 -65.01
C GLN A 77 -34.12 -36.58 -64.02
N GLN A 78 -33.81 -36.50 -62.72
CA GLN A 78 -34.43 -37.41 -61.73
C GLN A 78 -34.85 -36.72 -60.42
N LYS A 79 -35.83 -35.82 -60.50
CA LYS A 79 -36.61 -35.36 -59.34
C LYS A 79 -37.62 -36.43 -58.91
N LEU A 80 -37.19 -37.45 -58.16
CA LEU A 80 -38.12 -38.30 -57.37
C LEU A 80 -37.49 -39.15 -56.24
N ARG A 81 -36.21 -38.98 -55.88
CA ARG A 81 -35.68 -39.50 -54.60
C ARG A 81 -34.88 -38.41 -53.88
N SER A 82 -35.58 -37.65 -53.03
CA SER A 82 -34.98 -36.69 -52.11
C SER A 82 -34.18 -37.45 -51.04
N GLY A 83 -32.85 -37.34 -51.05
CA GLY A 83 -31.98 -37.84 -49.99
C GLY A 83 -32.25 -37.11 -48.67
N LYS A 84 -32.38 -37.86 -47.57
CA LYS A 84 -32.69 -37.32 -46.25
C LYS A 84 -31.42 -36.74 -45.63
N ARG A 85 -31.46 -35.45 -45.24
CA ARG A 85 -30.41 -34.83 -44.41
C ARG A 85 -30.24 -35.62 -43.10
N LEU A 86 -29.03 -35.69 -42.56
CA LEU A 86 -28.77 -36.32 -41.27
C LEU A 86 -29.59 -35.61 -40.19
N VAL A 87 -30.45 -36.36 -39.49
CA VAL A 87 -31.33 -35.84 -38.43
C VAL A 87 -30.87 -36.40 -37.10
N VAL A 88 -30.71 -35.51 -36.12
CA VAL A 88 -30.39 -35.87 -34.73
C VAL A 88 -31.64 -36.49 -34.07
N ASP A 89 -31.46 -37.56 -33.30
CA ASP A 89 -32.55 -38.22 -32.55
C ASP A 89 -33.00 -37.36 -31.36
N TRP A 90 -32.06 -36.88 -30.57
CA TRP A 90 -32.29 -35.90 -29.51
C TRP A 90 -31.03 -35.08 -29.23
N VAL A 91 -31.23 -33.89 -28.67
CA VAL A 91 -30.18 -32.94 -28.32
C VAL A 91 -30.41 -32.44 -26.89
N LEU A 92 -29.35 -32.33 -26.11
CA LEU A 92 -29.35 -31.74 -24.77
C LEU A 92 -28.21 -30.72 -24.63
N ASN A 93 -28.53 -29.47 -24.33
CA ASN A 93 -27.51 -28.47 -24.00
C ASN A 93 -27.05 -28.64 -22.54
N ILE A 94 -25.76 -28.88 -22.33
CA ILE A 94 -25.14 -29.07 -21.01
C ILE A 94 -24.37 -27.83 -20.51
N GLY A 95 -24.22 -26.79 -21.36
CA GLY A 95 -23.61 -25.51 -21.00
C GLY A 95 -22.08 -25.50 -20.90
N GLU A 96 -21.42 -26.60 -21.24
CA GLU A 96 -19.96 -26.73 -21.32
C GLU A 96 -19.53 -27.89 -22.23
N GLN A 97 -18.23 -28.03 -22.45
CA GLN A 97 -17.64 -29.16 -23.17
C GLN A 97 -17.48 -30.38 -22.27
N ALA A 98 -17.39 -31.56 -22.89
CA ALA A 98 -17.17 -32.82 -22.21
C ALA A 98 -15.75 -33.35 -22.45
N LEU A 99 -15.11 -33.83 -21.39
CA LEU A 99 -13.82 -34.51 -21.45
C LEU A 99 -13.98 -35.95 -21.93
N ASP A 100 -15.00 -36.64 -21.42
CA ASP A 100 -15.24 -38.06 -21.72
C ASP A 100 -16.74 -38.40 -21.59
N ILE A 101 -17.18 -39.42 -22.30
CA ILE A 101 -18.55 -39.93 -22.33
C ILE A 101 -18.56 -41.46 -22.27
N CYS A 102 -19.38 -42.00 -21.36
CA CYS A 102 -19.44 -43.44 -21.12
C CYS A 102 -20.88 -43.92 -20.97
N VAL A 103 -21.26 -44.96 -21.71
CA VAL A 103 -22.55 -45.63 -21.54
C VAL A 103 -22.38 -46.77 -20.54
N GLY A 104 -23.00 -46.64 -19.37
CA GLY A 104 -22.98 -47.66 -18.33
C GLY A 104 -24.23 -48.52 -18.37
N SER A 105 -24.10 -49.79 -18.77
CA SER A 105 -25.18 -50.79 -18.68
C SER A 105 -24.77 -51.90 -17.72
N PHE A 106 -25.31 -51.86 -16.51
CA PHE A 106 -25.03 -52.84 -15.46
C PHE A 106 -26.27 -53.66 -15.15
N ASN A 107 -26.12 -54.97 -14.87
CA ASN A 107 -27.25 -55.89 -14.65
C ASN A 107 -28.23 -55.45 -13.54
N GLN A 108 -27.77 -54.62 -12.59
CA GLN A 108 -28.53 -54.16 -11.43
C GLN A 108 -29.02 -52.69 -11.54
N ALA A 109 -28.83 -52.04 -12.70
CA ALA A 109 -29.20 -50.64 -12.91
C ALA A 109 -29.76 -50.38 -14.32
N VAL A 110 -30.57 -49.33 -14.45
CA VAL A 110 -31.06 -48.85 -15.75
C VAL A 110 -29.88 -48.23 -16.51
N SER A 111 -29.67 -48.62 -17.79
CA SER A 111 -28.69 -47.98 -18.68
C SER A 111 -28.79 -46.47 -18.60
N SER A 112 -27.62 -45.85 -18.54
CA SER A 112 -27.48 -44.42 -18.44
C SER A 112 -26.26 -43.96 -19.22
N VAL A 113 -26.36 -42.77 -19.80
CA VAL A 113 -25.26 -42.13 -20.50
C VAL A 113 -24.62 -41.16 -19.52
N PHE A 114 -23.36 -41.39 -19.19
CA PHE A 114 -22.61 -40.53 -18.30
C PHE A 114 -21.72 -39.60 -19.12
N VAL A 115 -21.78 -38.31 -18.79
CA VAL A 115 -20.98 -37.28 -19.44
C VAL A 115 -20.18 -36.56 -18.37
N LEU A 116 -18.85 -36.59 -18.48
CA LEU A 116 -17.97 -35.80 -17.64
C LEU A 116 -17.64 -34.49 -18.36
N GLY A 117 -18.24 -33.41 -17.89
CA GLY A 117 -17.90 -32.05 -18.29
C GLY A 117 -16.61 -31.55 -17.65
N GLU A 118 -16.18 -30.36 -18.06
CA GLU A 118 -15.04 -29.67 -17.44
C GLU A 118 -15.30 -29.26 -15.98
N ARG A 119 -16.57 -29.00 -15.60
CA ARG A 119 -16.95 -28.60 -14.23
C ARG A 119 -18.13 -29.36 -13.65
N ASN A 120 -18.90 -30.07 -14.47
CA ASN A 120 -20.07 -30.81 -14.02
C ASN A 120 -20.03 -32.26 -14.50
N PHE A 121 -20.63 -33.14 -13.71
CA PHE A 121 -20.83 -34.53 -14.05
C PHE A 121 -22.32 -34.78 -14.27
N PHE A 122 -22.68 -35.35 -15.42
CA PHE A 122 -24.06 -35.60 -15.83
C PHE A 122 -24.34 -37.10 -15.98
N CYS A 123 -25.53 -37.52 -15.57
CA CYS A 123 -26.10 -38.83 -15.86
C CYS A 123 -27.41 -38.62 -16.61
N LEU A 124 -27.47 -39.08 -17.85
CA LEU A 124 -28.60 -38.94 -18.75
C LEU A 124 -29.32 -40.28 -18.91
N LYS A 125 -30.63 -40.20 -19.13
CA LYS A 125 -31.45 -41.32 -19.57
C LYS A 125 -31.29 -41.52 -21.08
N ASP A 126 -31.70 -42.69 -21.57
CA ASP A 126 -31.65 -43.06 -22.99
C ASP A 126 -32.43 -42.09 -23.91
N ASN A 127 -33.38 -41.33 -23.37
CA ASN A 127 -34.17 -40.32 -24.09
C ASN A 127 -33.58 -38.89 -24.05
N GLY A 128 -32.34 -38.72 -23.57
CA GLY A 128 -31.68 -37.42 -23.47
C GLY A 128 -32.06 -36.57 -22.27
N GLN A 129 -32.95 -37.03 -21.39
CA GLN A 129 -33.29 -36.31 -20.15
C GLN A 129 -32.21 -36.52 -19.08
N ILE A 130 -31.88 -35.45 -18.33
CA ILE A 130 -30.99 -35.54 -17.18
C ILE A 130 -31.66 -36.35 -16.08
N ARG A 131 -31.02 -37.46 -15.67
CA ARG A 131 -31.41 -38.23 -14.47
C ARG A 131 -30.91 -37.54 -13.22
N PHE A 132 -29.64 -37.16 -13.21
CA PHE A 132 -29.04 -36.33 -12.18
C PHE A 132 -27.81 -35.60 -12.70
N MET A 133 -27.39 -34.56 -11.98
CA MET A 133 -26.16 -33.83 -12.23
C MET A 133 -25.45 -33.48 -10.91
N LYS A 134 -24.12 -33.42 -10.93
CA LYS A 134 -23.28 -32.94 -9.84
C LYS A 134 -22.35 -31.85 -10.35
N LYS A 135 -22.43 -30.66 -9.77
CA LYS A 135 -21.40 -29.63 -9.94
C LYS A 135 -20.14 -30.06 -9.19
N LEU A 136 -19.00 -30.09 -9.85
CA LEU A 136 -17.70 -30.44 -9.26
C LEU A 136 -17.00 -29.14 -8.86
N ASP A 137 -16.56 -29.05 -7.60
CA ASP A 137 -15.82 -27.89 -7.09
C ASP A 137 -14.30 -28.00 -7.37
N TYR A 138 -13.94 -28.91 -8.28
CA TYR A 138 -12.58 -29.21 -8.72
C TYR A 138 -12.58 -29.56 -10.20
N SER A 139 -11.42 -29.48 -10.85
CA SER A 139 -11.25 -29.86 -12.26
C SER A 139 -11.06 -31.37 -12.38
N PRO A 140 -12.02 -32.13 -12.95
CA PRO A 140 -11.86 -33.56 -13.18
C PRO A 140 -10.88 -33.80 -14.33
N SER A 141 -10.29 -34.98 -14.37
CA SER A 141 -9.31 -35.41 -15.39
C SER A 141 -9.84 -36.59 -16.18
N CYS A 142 -10.31 -37.62 -15.50
CA CYS A 142 -10.92 -38.81 -16.10
C CYS A 142 -12.00 -39.39 -15.18
N PHE A 143 -12.90 -40.21 -15.73
CA PHE A 143 -13.86 -40.95 -14.93
C PHE A 143 -14.14 -42.35 -15.48
N ILE A 144 -14.70 -43.22 -14.63
CA ILE A 144 -15.27 -44.50 -15.07
C ILE A 144 -16.47 -44.88 -14.18
N PRO A 145 -17.66 -45.11 -14.76
CA PRO A 145 -18.74 -45.76 -14.04
C PRO A 145 -18.48 -47.26 -13.91
N TYR A 146 -18.82 -47.85 -12.76
CA TYR A 146 -18.69 -49.28 -12.49
C TYR A 146 -19.88 -49.82 -11.68
N CYS A 147 -20.02 -51.14 -11.62
CA CYS A 147 -21.14 -51.79 -10.94
C CYS A 147 -21.25 -51.35 -9.47
N SER A 148 -22.43 -50.85 -9.08
CA SER A 148 -22.78 -50.66 -7.67
C SER A 148 -23.18 -51.98 -7.02
N VAL A 149 -23.07 -52.05 -5.69
CA VAL A 149 -23.54 -53.17 -4.87
C VAL A 149 -25.01 -52.98 -4.45
N LYS A 150 -25.54 -51.74 -4.54
CA LYS A 150 -26.94 -51.45 -4.23
C LYS A 150 -27.78 -51.36 -5.50
N GLU A 151 -28.90 -52.08 -5.53
CA GLU A 151 -29.86 -52.05 -6.64
C GLU A 151 -30.29 -50.62 -6.99
N GLY A 152 -30.33 -50.31 -8.29
CA GLY A 152 -30.79 -49.01 -8.80
C GLY A 152 -29.78 -47.86 -8.72
N THR A 153 -28.62 -48.04 -8.09
CA THR A 153 -27.57 -47.00 -8.01
C THR A 153 -26.37 -47.35 -8.89
N ILE A 154 -25.57 -46.36 -9.28
CA ILE A 154 -24.33 -46.57 -10.04
C ILE A 154 -23.16 -45.93 -9.30
N ASN A 155 -22.05 -46.64 -9.20
CA ASN A 155 -20.83 -46.08 -8.63
C ASN A 155 -19.96 -45.49 -9.75
N THR A 156 -19.31 -44.36 -9.49
CA THR A 156 -18.43 -43.67 -10.43
C THR A 156 -17.13 -43.28 -9.75
N LEU A 157 -16.00 -43.60 -10.38
CA LEU A 157 -14.70 -43.06 -10.00
C LEU A 157 -14.43 -41.81 -10.81
N ILE A 158 -14.04 -40.71 -10.16
CA ILE A 158 -13.64 -39.46 -10.81
C ILE A 158 -12.25 -39.08 -10.28
N GLY A 159 -11.26 -39.04 -11.18
CA GLY A 159 -9.93 -38.51 -10.89
C GLY A 159 -9.90 -36.99 -11.11
N ASN A 160 -9.09 -36.26 -10.35
CA ASN A 160 -8.93 -34.81 -10.52
C ASN A 160 -7.46 -34.39 -10.70
N HIS A 161 -7.27 -33.15 -11.16
CA HIS A 161 -5.94 -32.55 -11.33
C HIS A 161 -5.19 -32.28 -10.02
N SER A 162 -5.88 -32.36 -8.87
CA SER A 162 -5.27 -32.27 -7.53
C SER A 162 -4.75 -33.61 -7.01
N LYS A 163 -4.58 -34.62 -7.88
CA LYS A 163 -4.15 -35.97 -7.53
C LYS A 163 -5.05 -36.63 -6.49
N MET A 164 -6.36 -36.49 -6.61
CA MET A 164 -7.33 -37.21 -5.79
C MET A 164 -8.27 -38.06 -6.66
N LEU A 165 -8.62 -39.23 -6.14
CA LEU A 165 -9.62 -40.13 -6.68
C LEU A 165 -10.86 -40.10 -5.80
N ASN A 166 -11.99 -39.68 -6.37
CA ASN A 166 -13.27 -39.60 -5.69
C ASN A 166 -14.19 -40.73 -6.16
N VAL A 167 -14.77 -41.45 -5.21
CA VAL A 167 -15.75 -42.52 -5.46
C VAL A 167 -17.14 -41.99 -5.12
N TYR A 168 -17.96 -41.80 -6.14
CA TYR A 168 -19.35 -41.38 -6.00
C TYR A 168 -20.29 -42.57 -6.13
N GLN A 169 -21.35 -42.57 -5.33
CA GLN A 169 -22.56 -43.35 -5.58
C GLN A 169 -23.64 -42.36 -6.02
N ASP A 170 -23.99 -42.38 -7.31
CA ASP A 170 -24.73 -41.34 -8.02
C ASP A 170 -24.13 -39.93 -7.78
N ILE A 171 -24.72 -39.13 -6.90
CA ILE A 171 -24.26 -37.77 -6.53
C ILE A 171 -23.47 -37.77 -5.21
N THR A 172 -23.61 -38.84 -4.41
CA THR A 172 -23.10 -38.89 -3.03
C THR A 172 -21.66 -39.36 -3.01
N LEU A 173 -20.74 -38.55 -2.48
CA LEU A 173 -19.35 -38.96 -2.27
C LEU A 173 -19.30 -40.06 -1.19
N LYS A 174 -18.75 -41.22 -1.55
CA LYS A 174 -18.57 -42.36 -0.64
C LYS A 174 -17.15 -42.54 -0.15
N TRP A 175 -16.18 -42.20 -0.99
CA TRP A 175 -14.78 -42.32 -0.65
C TRP A 175 -13.95 -41.30 -1.43
N ALA A 176 -12.84 -40.88 -0.85
CA ALA A 176 -11.85 -40.04 -1.52
C ALA A 176 -10.46 -40.46 -1.05
N ALA A 177 -9.52 -40.59 -1.98
CA ALA A 177 -8.14 -40.97 -1.66
C ALA A 177 -7.16 -40.16 -2.51
N GLN A 178 -6.01 -39.84 -1.92
CA GLN A 178 -4.92 -39.18 -2.64
C GLN A 178 -4.20 -40.21 -3.54
N LEU A 179 -3.97 -39.80 -4.79
CA LEU A 179 -3.15 -40.51 -5.76
C LEU A 179 -1.74 -39.90 -5.79
N PRO A 180 -0.70 -40.65 -6.18
CA PRO A 180 0.65 -40.10 -6.31
C PRO A 180 0.83 -39.20 -7.55
N HIS A 181 -0.04 -39.35 -8.55
CA HIS A 181 0.00 -38.69 -9.85
C HIS A 181 -1.41 -38.24 -10.29
N ILE A 182 -1.50 -37.44 -11.36
CA ILE A 182 -2.77 -37.02 -11.96
C ILE A 182 -3.20 -38.12 -12.95
N PRO A 183 -4.33 -38.80 -12.75
CA PRO A 183 -4.75 -39.85 -13.66
C PRO A 183 -5.31 -39.25 -14.95
N VAL A 184 -4.78 -39.67 -16.11
CA VAL A 184 -5.36 -39.38 -17.44
C VAL A 184 -6.40 -40.44 -17.82
N SER A 185 -6.22 -41.67 -17.34
CA SER A 185 -7.22 -42.72 -17.50
C SER A 185 -7.34 -43.56 -16.24
N VAL A 186 -8.56 -43.98 -15.94
CA VAL A 186 -8.87 -44.88 -14.82
C VAL A 186 -9.75 -46.02 -15.31
N LYS A 187 -9.41 -47.25 -14.90
CA LYS A 187 -10.21 -48.45 -15.17
C LYS A 187 -10.31 -49.32 -13.92
N VAL A 188 -11.40 -50.09 -13.84
CA VAL A 188 -11.59 -51.10 -12.81
C VAL A 188 -11.40 -52.47 -13.46
N ALA A 189 -10.42 -53.23 -12.97
CA ALA A 189 -10.03 -54.51 -13.55
C ALA A 189 -10.03 -55.64 -12.51
N ASN A 190 -10.03 -56.88 -12.99
CA ASN A 190 -9.83 -58.07 -12.18
C ASN A 190 -8.44 -58.65 -12.49
N LEU A 191 -7.53 -58.63 -11.53
CA LEU A 191 -6.12 -59.01 -11.71
C LEU A 191 -5.76 -60.14 -10.73
N GLN A 192 -5.23 -61.26 -11.23
CA GLN A 192 -4.69 -62.36 -10.42
C GLN A 192 -5.59 -62.77 -9.23
N ASN A 193 -6.89 -62.97 -9.48
CA ASN A 193 -7.96 -63.29 -8.51
C ASN A 193 -8.44 -62.15 -7.60
N LEU A 194 -7.85 -60.95 -7.66
CA LEU A 194 -8.37 -59.77 -6.98
C LEU A 194 -9.36 -59.03 -7.89
N LYS A 195 -10.63 -58.94 -7.46
CA LYS A 195 -11.68 -58.20 -8.17
C LYS A 195 -11.68 -56.73 -7.74
N GLY A 196 -11.98 -55.83 -8.66
CA GLY A 196 -12.19 -54.41 -8.36
C GLY A 196 -10.89 -53.62 -8.13
N VAL A 197 -9.80 -54.01 -8.78
CA VAL A 197 -8.53 -53.27 -8.73
C VAL A 197 -8.67 -52.00 -9.56
N ILE A 198 -8.26 -50.86 -8.98
CA ILE A 198 -8.27 -49.57 -9.64
C ILE A 198 -6.93 -49.39 -10.35
N VAL A 199 -6.96 -49.29 -11.67
CA VAL A 199 -5.80 -49.05 -12.51
C VAL A 199 -5.80 -47.60 -12.95
N THR A 200 -4.79 -46.84 -12.57
CA THR A 200 -4.59 -45.44 -12.98
C THR A 200 -3.37 -45.32 -13.88
N LEU A 201 -3.50 -44.51 -14.93
CA LEU A 201 -2.42 -44.20 -15.88
C LEU A 201 -2.25 -42.67 -15.98
N SER A 202 -1.02 -42.19 -15.89
CA SER A 202 -0.65 -40.79 -16.16
C SER A 202 -0.20 -40.59 -17.61
N ASP A 203 -0.15 -39.34 -18.03
CA ASP A 203 0.53 -38.85 -19.25
C ASP A 203 2.05 -39.10 -19.26
N ASP A 204 2.71 -39.07 -18.11
CA ASP A 204 4.15 -39.33 -17.97
C ASP A 204 4.54 -40.82 -18.01
N GLY A 205 3.56 -41.72 -18.15
CA GLY A 205 3.76 -43.16 -18.22
C GLY A 205 3.70 -43.90 -16.87
N HIS A 206 3.41 -43.22 -15.75
CA HIS A 206 3.16 -43.92 -14.48
C HIS A 206 1.88 -44.76 -14.56
N LEU A 207 2.03 -46.08 -14.45
CA LEU A 207 0.94 -47.04 -14.35
C LEU A 207 0.90 -47.63 -12.94
N GLN A 208 -0.23 -47.47 -12.26
CA GLN A 208 -0.41 -47.96 -10.89
C GLN A 208 -1.69 -48.79 -10.75
N CYS A 209 -1.56 -49.98 -10.17
CA CYS A 209 -2.68 -50.79 -9.71
C CYS A 209 -2.85 -50.60 -8.20
N SER A 210 -4.01 -50.15 -7.77
CA SER A 210 -4.31 -49.83 -6.38
C SER A 210 -5.63 -50.48 -5.92
N TYR A 211 -5.77 -50.65 -4.62
CA TYR A 211 -7.01 -51.04 -3.96
C TYR A 211 -7.34 -50.01 -2.89
N LEU A 212 -8.60 -49.94 -2.47
CA LEU A 212 -9.04 -49.00 -1.44
C LEU A 212 -8.55 -49.48 -0.07
N GLY A 213 -7.65 -48.72 0.56
CA GLY A 213 -7.25 -48.96 1.95
C GLY A 213 -8.41 -48.67 2.90
N THR A 214 -8.66 -49.57 3.85
CA THR A 214 -9.70 -49.40 4.88
C THR A 214 -9.20 -48.70 6.14
N ASP A 215 -7.89 -48.60 6.32
CA ASP A 215 -7.29 -47.86 7.41
C ASP A 215 -7.07 -46.41 6.97
N PRO A 216 -7.77 -45.42 7.57
CA PRO A 216 -7.43 -44.03 7.33
C PRO A 216 -5.99 -43.83 7.79
N SER A 217 -5.16 -43.21 6.96
CA SER A 217 -3.89 -42.65 7.41
C SER A 217 -4.19 -41.47 8.33
N LEU A 218 -4.69 -41.75 9.53
CA LEU A 218 -4.65 -40.81 10.63
C LEU A 218 -3.17 -40.46 10.77
N PHE A 219 -2.86 -39.18 10.63
CA PHE A 219 -1.55 -38.65 10.97
C PHE A 219 -1.36 -38.80 12.49
N GLN A 220 -1.12 -40.03 12.96
CA GLN A 220 -0.46 -40.22 14.23
C GLN A 220 0.96 -39.80 13.98
N ALA A 221 1.35 -38.67 14.58
CA ALA A 221 2.76 -38.35 14.75
C ALA A 221 3.44 -39.66 15.19
N PRO A 222 4.49 -40.12 14.48
CA PRO A 222 5.19 -41.34 14.86
C PRO A 222 5.42 -41.28 16.36
N ARG A 223 5.16 -42.36 17.11
CA ARG A 223 5.64 -42.43 18.49
C ARG A 223 7.15 -42.38 18.40
N VAL A 224 7.70 -41.16 18.47
CA VAL A 224 9.12 -40.93 18.41
C VAL A 224 9.66 -41.67 19.61
N HIS A 225 10.35 -42.79 19.39
CA HIS A 225 11.25 -43.34 20.39
C HIS A 225 12.14 -42.19 20.81
N SER A 226 12.01 -41.80 22.07
CA SER A 226 12.55 -40.57 22.68
C SER A 226 13.83 -40.13 21.99
N ARG A 227 13.76 -39.07 21.17
CA ARG A 227 14.92 -38.22 21.00
C ARG A 227 15.21 -37.69 22.39
N GLU A 228 16.27 -38.17 23.01
CA GLU A 228 16.71 -37.69 24.32
C GLU A 228 16.90 -36.17 24.19
N ILE A 229 15.99 -35.42 24.81
CA ILE A 229 16.08 -33.96 24.84
C ILE A 229 17.28 -33.65 25.74
N ASN A 230 18.27 -32.95 25.19
CA ASN A 230 19.47 -32.57 25.94
C ASN A 230 19.13 -31.44 26.94
N TYR A 231 18.64 -31.82 28.13
CA TYR A 231 18.22 -30.88 29.17
C TYR A 231 19.33 -29.91 29.62
N GLU A 232 20.60 -30.29 29.46
CA GLU A 232 21.73 -29.44 29.86
C GLU A 232 21.88 -28.23 28.92
N GLU A 233 21.79 -28.44 27.61
CA GLU A 233 21.82 -27.36 26.61
C GLU A 233 20.62 -26.42 26.77
N TYR A 234 19.43 -26.99 26.97
CA TYR A 234 18.21 -26.20 27.20
C TYR A 234 18.28 -25.36 28.48
N ASP A 235 18.77 -25.90 29.58
CA ASP A 235 18.87 -25.16 30.85
C ASP A 235 19.95 -24.06 30.77
N ALA A 236 21.05 -24.30 30.03
CA ALA A 236 22.07 -23.28 29.76
C ALA A 236 21.49 -22.11 28.94
N GLU A 237 20.81 -22.38 27.82
CA GLU A 237 20.16 -21.36 26.99
C GLU A 237 19.06 -20.63 27.78
N MET A 238 18.23 -21.35 28.53
CA MET A 238 17.18 -20.77 29.38
C MET A 238 17.76 -19.81 30.42
N LYS A 239 18.86 -20.17 31.09
CA LYS A 239 19.55 -19.30 32.05
C LYS A 239 20.11 -18.04 31.38
N GLU A 240 20.65 -18.16 30.18
CA GLU A 240 21.16 -17.03 29.40
C GLU A 240 20.02 -16.07 29.01
N LEU A 241 18.92 -16.59 28.45
CA LEU A 241 17.74 -15.81 28.09
C LEU A 241 17.12 -15.13 29.32
N GLN A 242 17.00 -15.84 30.46
CA GLN A 242 16.52 -15.25 31.71
C GLN A 242 17.43 -14.12 32.23
N LYS A 243 18.75 -14.22 32.02
CA LYS A 243 19.70 -13.16 32.36
C LYS A 243 19.49 -11.92 31.46
N ILE A 244 19.21 -12.10 30.17
CA ILE A 244 18.87 -11.00 29.24
C ILE A 244 17.57 -10.33 29.68
N ILE A 245 16.52 -11.10 29.98
CA ILE A 245 15.23 -10.59 30.47
C ILE A 245 15.45 -9.77 31.75
N LYS A 246 16.13 -10.31 32.76
CA LYS A 246 16.42 -9.60 34.01
C LYS A 246 17.21 -8.30 33.81
N LYS A 247 18.09 -8.23 32.80
CA LYS A 247 18.82 -7.00 32.45
C LYS A 247 17.91 -5.97 31.77
N ALA A 248 16.99 -6.41 30.92
CA ALA A 248 16.04 -5.55 30.21
C ALA A 248 14.95 -4.99 31.13
N THR A 249 14.48 -5.77 32.11
CA THR A 249 13.42 -5.36 33.06
C THR A 249 13.91 -4.44 34.17
N LYS A 250 15.23 -4.22 34.33
CA LYS A 250 15.72 -3.18 35.23
C LYS A 250 15.24 -1.82 34.69
N PRO A 251 14.53 -0.99 35.47
CA PRO A 251 14.09 0.31 35.01
C PRO A 251 15.34 1.10 34.64
N GLN A 252 15.54 1.32 33.34
CA GLN A 252 16.50 2.31 32.89
C GLN A 252 15.84 3.67 33.10
N ASP A 253 16.59 4.62 33.65
CA ASP A 253 16.18 6.02 33.75
C ASP A 253 15.64 6.49 32.40
N ILE A 254 14.58 7.31 32.46
CA ILE A 254 13.82 7.85 31.31
C ILE A 254 14.68 8.74 30.39
N LEU A 255 15.97 8.93 30.70
CA LEU A 255 16.90 9.73 29.94
C LEU A 255 17.87 8.86 29.12
N PRO A 256 18.08 9.16 27.82
CA PRO A 256 18.99 8.40 26.97
C PRO A 256 20.42 8.45 27.54
N LYS A 257 21.02 7.27 27.74
CA LYS A 257 22.40 7.12 28.21
C LYS A 257 23.39 7.85 27.29
N SER A 258 24.35 8.52 27.93
CA SER A 258 25.58 9.15 27.43
C SER A 258 26.01 8.84 25.98
N GLU A 259 26.41 9.90 25.26
CA GLU A 259 26.96 9.95 23.89
C GLU A 259 28.07 8.94 23.53
N LYS A 260 28.64 8.22 24.51
CA LYS A 260 29.83 7.37 24.35
C LYS A 260 29.62 6.06 23.58
N HIS A 261 28.39 5.73 23.18
CA HIS A 261 28.07 4.50 22.43
C HIS A 261 27.22 4.75 21.17
N ARG A 262 27.41 5.87 20.46
CA ARG A 262 26.80 6.02 19.14
C ARG A 262 27.62 5.26 18.09
N HIS A 263 27.00 4.25 17.49
CA HIS A 263 27.59 3.43 16.43
C HIS A 263 27.73 4.22 15.11
N LEU A 264 26.88 5.24 14.92
CA LEU A 264 26.87 6.10 13.76
C LEU A 264 26.78 7.56 14.25
N ILE A 265 27.65 8.40 13.72
CA ILE A 265 27.77 9.82 14.07
C ILE A 265 27.29 10.63 12.88
N VAL A 266 26.34 11.53 13.13
CA VAL A 266 25.83 12.47 12.13
C VAL A 266 26.29 13.87 12.53
N THR A 267 26.91 14.57 11.60
CA THR A 267 27.37 15.96 11.78
C THR A 267 26.81 16.81 10.66
N ALA A 268 26.35 18.01 10.99
CA ALA A 268 25.82 18.97 10.03
C ALA A 268 26.63 20.27 10.14
N GLU A 269 27.23 20.68 9.02
CA GLU A 269 28.02 21.89 8.87
C GLU A 269 27.25 22.87 7.99
N VAL A 270 26.91 24.03 8.54
CA VAL A 270 26.19 25.08 7.82
C VAL A 270 27.20 26.08 7.26
N SER A 271 27.08 26.42 5.97
CA SER A 271 27.90 27.45 5.35
C SER A 271 27.71 28.79 6.08
N PRO A 272 28.80 29.52 6.42
CA PRO A 272 28.69 30.83 7.05
C PRO A 272 28.10 31.88 6.10
N ASP A 273 28.37 31.74 4.79
CA ASP A 273 27.88 32.63 3.75
C ASP A 273 26.65 32.06 3.04
N LEU A 274 25.79 32.96 2.58
CA LEU A 274 24.66 32.64 1.70
C LEU A 274 25.17 32.20 0.32
N ASP A 275 24.40 31.36 -0.36
CA ASP A 275 24.76 30.85 -1.67
C ASP A 275 24.78 32.01 -2.71
N ALA A 276 25.86 32.11 -3.48
CA ALA A 276 26.00 33.15 -4.51
C ALA A 276 24.92 33.07 -5.61
N LYS A 277 24.37 31.88 -5.84
CA LYS A 277 23.19 31.65 -6.67
C LYS A 277 22.15 30.91 -5.83
N SER A 278 20.98 31.51 -5.66
CA SER A 278 19.87 30.89 -4.95
C SER A 278 19.52 29.52 -5.52
N GLN A 279 19.37 28.54 -4.62
CA GLN A 279 18.86 27.19 -4.90
C GLN A 279 17.40 27.04 -4.47
N ALA A 280 16.66 28.13 -4.27
CA ALA A 280 15.26 28.09 -3.86
C ALA A 280 14.36 27.51 -4.97
N ILE A 281 13.47 26.61 -4.59
CA ILE A 281 12.52 25.91 -5.48
C ILE A 281 11.10 26.23 -5.03
N ASP A 282 10.22 26.63 -5.95
CA ASP A 282 8.79 26.91 -5.71
C ASP A 282 8.54 27.81 -4.49
N SER A 283 9.30 28.91 -4.35
CA SER A 283 9.09 29.87 -3.27
C SER A 283 7.94 30.82 -3.58
N GLU A 284 7.08 31.05 -2.59
CA GLU A 284 5.95 31.97 -2.66
C GLU A 284 6.34 33.40 -2.27
N VAL A 285 7.58 33.61 -1.83
CA VAL A 285 8.10 34.89 -1.32
C VAL A 285 8.18 35.94 -2.43
N GLN A 286 7.55 37.09 -2.22
CA GLN A 286 7.49 38.21 -3.18
C GLN A 286 8.81 38.99 -3.37
N ALA A 287 9.95 38.42 -2.99
CA ALA A 287 11.27 39.06 -3.13
C ALA A 287 11.90 38.75 -4.50
N GLU A 288 12.68 39.68 -5.07
CA GLU A 288 13.35 39.51 -6.37
C GLU A 288 14.29 38.30 -6.41
N ALA A 289 14.89 37.93 -5.27
CA ALA A 289 15.67 36.71 -5.10
C ALA A 289 15.58 36.21 -3.65
N VAL A 290 15.18 34.95 -3.47
CA VAL A 290 15.12 34.29 -2.16
C VAL A 290 16.49 33.73 -1.81
N PRO A 291 17.12 34.11 -0.69
CA PRO A 291 18.42 33.58 -0.31
C PRO A 291 18.33 32.09 0.06
N SER A 292 19.40 31.36 -0.20
CA SER A 292 19.59 29.97 0.25
C SER A 292 20.92 29.82 0.97
N VAL A 293 21.00 28.83 1.86
CA VAL A 293 22.24 28.47 2.57
C VAL A 293 22.53 26.98 2.39
N THR A 294 23.75 26.67 1.98
CA THR A 294 24.22 25.30 1.85
C THR A 294 24.51 24.67 3.21
N VAL A 295 23.98 23.47 3.44
CA VAL A 295 24.22 22.62 4.60
C VAL A 295 24.86 21.31 4.14
N LYS A 296 26.03 21.00 4.69
CA LYS A 296 26.76 19.77 4.43
C LYS A 296 26.56 18.80 5.59
N ILE A 297 26.01 17.62 5.31
CA ILE A 297 25.76 16.58 6.31
C ILE A 297 26.74 15.44 6.08
N THR A 298 27.51 15.10 7.11
CA THR A 298 28.48 14.01 7.09
C THR A 298 28.02 12.91 8.04
N ILE A 299 27.89 11.70 7.49
CA ILE A 299 27.50 10.48 8.20
C ILE A 299 28.74 9.61 8.33
N GLN A 300 29.17 9.30 9.55
CA GLN A 300 30.30 8.42 9.83
C GLN A 300 29.81 7.19 10.58
N SER A 301 30.02 6.00 10.02
CA SER A 301 29.63 4.74 10.66
C SER A 301 30.84 4.02 11.24
N ARG A 302 30.77 3.58 12.50
CA ARG A 302 31.78 2.72 13.14
C ARG A 302 31.47 1.23 13.01
N VAL A 303 30.31 0.90 12.45
CA VAL A 303 29.82 -0.48 12.29
C VAL A 303 29.21 -0.67 10.91
N ALA A 304 29.07 -1.91 10.46
CA ALA A 304 28.26 -2.19 9.28
C ALA A 304 26.82 -1.73 9.54
N ALA A 305 26.32 -0.82 8.71
CA ALA A 305 24.96 -0.28 8.80
C ALA A 305 24.22 -0.53 7.49
N GLN A 306 23.16 -1.33 7.57
CA GLN A 306 22.36 -1.71 6.41
C GLN A 306 21.23 -0.72 6.18
N LYS A 307 20.96 -0.43 4.90
CA LYS A 307 19.89 0.46 4.42
C LYS A 307 19.81 1.79 5.18
N PRO A 308 20.90 2.59 5.25
CA PRO A 308 20.85 3.89 5.89
C PRO A 308 19.95 4.84 5.10
N LYS A 309 19.02 5.49 5.80
CA LYS A 309 18.17 6.55 5.25
C LYS A 309 18.33 7.81 6.09
N LEU A 310 18.76 8.89 5.45
CA LEU A 310 18.80 10.23 6.05
C LEU A 310 17.53 10.98 5.69
N ALA A 311 16.89 11.55 6.71
CA ALA A 311 15.81 12.51 6.56
C ALA A 311 16.24 13.84 7.21
N VAL A 312 16.07 14.93 6.46
CA VAL A 312 16.39 16.28 6.91
C VAL A 312 15.08 17.05 7.04
N ARG A 313 14.85 17.61 8.24
CA ARG A 313 13.62 18.34 8.57
C ARG A 313 14.00 19.71 9.13
N VAL A 314 13.41 20.75 8.54
CA VAL A 314 13.46 22.14 9.02
C VAL A 314 12.05 22.57 9.40
N GLN A 315 11.93 23.61 10.22
CA GLN A 315 10.61 24.12 10.61
C GLN A 315 9.94 24.84 9.42
N PRO A 316 8.72 24.44 9.02
CA PRO A 316 7.93 25.22 8.06
C PRO A 316 7.78 26.67 8.56
N PRO A 317 7.91 27.70 7.70
CA PRO A 317 7.91 27.70 6.23
C PRO A 317 9.29 27.56 5.56
N LEU A 318 10.34 27.18 6.29
CA LEU A 318 11.61 26.81 5.66
C LEU A 318 11.44 25.50 4.87
N ALA A 319 12.17 25.38 3.77
CA ALA A 319 12.23 24.18 2.96
C ALA A 319 13.68 23.83 2.65
N VAL A 320 13.89 22.56 2.30
CA VAL A 320 15.17 22.03 1.84
C VAL A 320 15.04 21.62 0.37
N SER A 321 16.13 21.75 -0.39
CA SER A 321 16.19 21.33 -1.79
C SER A 321 15.93 19.82 -1.97
N CYS A 322 16.35 19.01 -0.99
CA CYS A 322 16.09 17.58 -0.93
C CYS A 322 15.97 17.14 0.54
N ASP A 323 14.87 16.48 0.90
CA ASP A 323 14.52 16.13 2.28
C ASP A 323 14.95 14.72 2.69
N GLN A 324 15.23 13.85 1.72
CA GLN A 324 15.52 12.43 1.95
C GLN A 324 16.65 11.93 1.06
N PHE A 325 17.58 11.20 1.67
CA PHE A 325 18.68 10.54 0.98
C PHE A 325 18.70 9.06 1.40
N ILE A 326 18.78 8.18 0.40
CA ILE A 326 18.90 6.73 0.59
C ILE A 326 20.32 6.37 0.19
N PHE A 327 21.03 5.69 1.08
CA PHE A 327 22.39 5.22 0.86
C PHE A 327 22.40 3.71 0.68
N ASP A 328 23.45 3.21 0.03
CA ASP A 328 23.79 1.80 0.07
C ASP A 328 24.34 1.41 1.45
N ASP A 329 24.56 0.11 1.67
CA ASP A 329 25.07 -0.39 2.95
C ASP A 329 26.44 0.22 3.28
N LEU A 330 26.57 0.77 4.48
CA LEU A 330 27.79 1.42 4.95
C LEU A 330 28.73 0.40 5.58
N GLU A 331 29.97 0.37 5.09
CA GLU A 331 31.05 -0.41 5.70
C GLU A 331 31.53 0.23 7.02
N PRO A 332 32.16 -0.55 7.93
CA PRO A 332 32.80 0.00 9.12
C PRO A 332 33.85 1.07 8.77
N ASP A 333 33.83 2.18 9.51
CA ASP A 333 34.70 3.35 9.34
C ASP A 333 34.54 4.09 7.99
N SER A 334 33.44 3.82 7.26
CA SER A 334 33.06 4.60 6.08
C SER A 334 32.43 5.95 6.47
N SER A 335 32.55 6.92 5.57
CA SER A 335 31.91 8.22 5.69
C SER A 335 31.23 8.62 4.40
N GLU A 336 29.96 8.98 4.48
CA GLU A 336 29.19 9.53 3.37
C GLU A 336 28.88 11.00 3.63
N THR A 337 28.87 11.80 2.57
CA THR A 337 28.57 13.23 2.65
C THR A 337 27.53 13.64 1.65
N VAL A 338 26.51 14.37 2.11
CA VAL A 338 25.50 14.97 1.26
C VAL A 338 25.45 16.47 1.48
N VAL A 339 25.09 17.18 0.41
CA VAL A 339 24.98 18.62 0.39
C VAL A 339 23.58 18.97 -0.05
N LEU A 340 22.93 19.87 0.68
CA LEU A 340 21.61 20.40 0.38
C LEU A 340 21.57 21.89 0.68
N SER A 341 20.56 22.58 0.18
CA SER A 341 20.36 24.01 0.45
C SER A 341 19.03 24.22 1.17
N VAL A 342 19.05 25.09 2.18
CA VAL A 342 17.86 25.50 2.94
C VAL A 342 17.47 26.90 2.51
N PHE A 343 16.17 27.15 2.32
CA PHE A 343 15.64 28.44 1.88
C PHE A 343 14.23 28.67 2.46
N LEU A 344 13.75 29.92 2.38
CA LEU A 344 12.40 30.29 2.79
C LEU A 344 11.40 30.01 1.66
N LYS A 345 10.42 29.13 1.90
CA LYS A 345 9.41 28.77 0.89
C LYS A 345 8.12 29.57 1.04
N GLY A 346 7.60 29.69 2.25
CA GLY A 346 6.30 30.34 2.53
C GLY A 346 6.39 31.84 2.84
N ASN A 347 5.27 32.53 2.67
CA ASN A 347 5.08 33.95 2.98
C ASN A 347 4.88 34.27 4.48
N CYS A 348 5.56 33.56 5.37
CA CYS A 348 5.55 33.85 6.81
C CYS A 348 6.96 33.71 7.41
N SER A 349 7.17 34.28 8.60
CA SER A 349 8.42 34.11 9.35
C SER A 349 8.43 32.73 10.03
N PRO A 350 9.57 32.01 10.02
CA PRO A 350 9.69 30.73 10.72
C PRO A 350 9.68 30.92 12.23
N SER A 351 9.12 29.94 12.95
CA SER A 351 9.18 29.96 14.42
C SER A 351 10.60 29.73 14.94
N GLU A 352 11.41 28.92 14.25
CA GLU A 352 12.79 28.68 14.62
C GLU A 352 13.70 28.54 13.41
N LEU A 353 14.94 28.99 13.55
CA LEU A 353 16.02 28.84 12.57
C LEU A 353 16.87 27.61 12.90
N GLU A 354 16.23 26.47 13.10
CA GLU A 354 16.87 25.21 13.44
C GLU A 354 16.40 24.10 12.50
N GLY A 355 17.33 23.20 12.16
CA GLY A 355 17.06 22.00 11.40
C GLY A 355 17.54 20.76 12.13
N SER A 356 16.92 19.62 11.83
CA SER A 356 17.28 18.33 12.38
C SER A 356 17.53 17.32 11.26
N CYS A 357 18.61 16.57 11.40
CA CYS A 357 18.97 15.44 10.57
C CYS A 357 18.72 14.16 11.36
N ARG A 358 17.98 13.22 10.78
CA ARG A 358 17.71 11.91 11.37
C ARG A 358 18.17 10.83 10.40
N VAL A 359 19.06 9.96 10.86
CA VAL A 359 19.52 8.80 10.09
C VAL A 359 18.94 7.54 10.73
N SER A 360 18.06 6.85 10.01
CA SER A 360 17.57 5.52 10.37
C SER A 360 18.39 4.46 9.65
N TYR A 361 18.85 3.44 10.36
CA TYR A 361 19.69 2.37 9.80
C TYR A 361 19.51 1.08 10.60
N ASN A 362 19.83 -0.05 9.98
CA ASN A 362 19.78 -1.36 10.63
C ASN A 362 21.19 -1.84 10.98
N THR A 363 21.39 -2.31 12.21
CA THR A 363 22.64 -2.99 12.58
C THR A 363 22.41 -4.50 12.66
N PRO A 364 22.96 -5.32 11.74
CA PRO A 364 22.84 -6.77 11.78
C PRO A 364 23.44 -7.34 13.07
N THR A 365 22.77 -8.32 13.67
CA THR A 365 23.26 -9.05 14.85
C THR A 365 23.08 -10.55 14.64
N GLU A 366 23.77 -11.38 15.42
CA GLU A 366 23.66 -12.85 15.34
C GLU A 366 22.22 -13.34 15.55
N LEU A 367 21.45 -12.68 16.42
CA LEU A 367 20.04 -13.00 16.69
C LEU A 367 19.07 -12.45 15.64
N ASN A 368 19.46 -11.40 14.91
CA ASN A 368 18.64 -10.80 13.88
C ASN A 368 19.52 -10.39 12.67
N PRO A 369 19.67 -11.29 11.68
CA PRO A 369 20.48 -11.02 10.49
C PRO A 369 19.90 -9.90 9.61
N GLU A 370 18.60 -9.60 9.71
CA GLU A 370 17.99 -8.45 9.01
C GLU A 370 18.29 -7.11 9.69
N GLY A 371 18.81 -7.16 10.92
CA GLY A 371 19.30 -6.03 11.69
C GLY A 371 18.28 -5.32 12.56
N ILE A 372 18.79 -4.75 13.66
CA ILE A 372 18.00 -4.00 14.63
C ILE A 372 17.92 -2.54 14.16
N PRO A 373 16.72 -1.97 14.01
CA PRO A 373 16.56 -0.59 13.59
C PRO A 373 17.04 0.36 14.69
N LYS A 374 17.89 1.32 14.29
CA LYS A 374 18.42 2.38 15.14
C LYS A 374 18.25 3.73 14.45
N VAL A 375 18.17 4.78 15.26
CA VAL A 375 18.08 6.16 14.78
C VAL A 375 19.13 7.00 15.47
N SER A 376 19.89 7.76 14.67
CA SER A 376 20.80 8.80 15.16
C SER A 376 20.31 10.16 14.70
N GLN A 377 20.40 11.17 15.56
CA GLN A 377 19.93 12.52 15.28
C GLN A 377 21.01 13.58 15.53
N CYS A 378 20.99 14.63 14.73
CA CYS A 378 21.85 15.81 14.84
C CYS A 378 21.03 17.06 14.53
N ASN A 379 21.19 18.12 15.31
CA ASN A 379 20.53 19.41 15.07
C ASN A 379 21.58 20.42 14.58
N PHE A 380 21.15 21.34 13.72
CA PHE A 380 21.97 22.43 13.20
C PHE A 380 21.18 23.74 13.24
N LYS A 381 21.90 24.85 13.35
CA LYS A 381 21.33 26.20 13.40
C LYS A 381 21.55 26.91 12.08
N LEU A 382 20.55 27.63 11.61
CA LEU A 382 20.57 28.38 10.36
C LEU A 382 20.86 29.87 10.66
N PRO A 383 21.59 30.57 9.77
CA PRO A 383 21.91 31.98 9.97
C PRO A 383 20.67 32.87 9.83
N LEU A 384 20.55 33.89 10.67
CA LEU A 384 19.47 34.89 10.60
C LEU A 384 19.37 35.60 9.24
N ARG A 385 20.51 35.74 8.54
CA ARG A 385 20.58 36.34 7.20
C ARG A 385 19.79 35.57 6.13
N LEU A 386 19.40 34.32 6.41
CA LEU A 386 18.53 33.53 5.53
C LEU A 386 17.12 34.12 5.41
N ILE A 387 16.65 34.86 6.41
CA ILE A 387 15.27 35.37 6.46
C ILE A 387 15.19 36.89 6.66
N CYS A 388 16.32 37.55 6.91
CA CYS A 388 16.40 38.99 7.19
C CYS A 388 17.50 39.66 6.35
N ILE A 389 17.23 40.88 5.93
CA ILE A 389 18.19 41.82 5.30
C ILE A 389 18.37 43.06 6.20
N PRO A 390 19.54 43.72 6.14
CA PRO A 390 19.75 44.96 6.89
C PRO A 390 18.82 46.06 6.38
N ALA A 391 18.28 46.86 7.30
CA ALA A 391 17.37 47.96 7.00
C ALA A 391 17.64 49.16 7.91
N GLN A 392 17.15 50.33 7.49
CA GLN A 392 17.21 51.55 8.29
C GLN A 392 16.34 51.39 9.56
N PRO A 393 16.86 51.69 10.77
CA PRO A 393 16.14 51.52 12.02
C PRO A 393 14.95 52.50 12.12
N SER A 394 13.79 52.00 12.55
CA SER A 394 12.61 52.84 12.81
C SER A 394 12.66 53.43 14.22
N LYS A 395 12.27 54.70 14.37
CA LYS A 395 12.21 55.39 15.68
C LYS A 395 10.96 55.06 16.48
N ALA A 396 9.91 54.54 15.84
CA ALA A 396 8.66 54.20 16.47
C ALA A 396 8.09 52.92 15.87
N ALA A 397 7.59 52.03 16.74
CA ALA A 397 6.85 50.83 16.39
C ALA A 397 5.78 50.57 17.48
N SER A 398 4.76 49.77 17.16
CA SER A 398 3.65 49.46 18.07
C SER A 398 4.10 48.67 19.30
N HIS A 399 4.83 47.58 19.11
CA HIS A 399 5.24 46.67 20.18
C HIS A 399 6.70 46.91 20.56
N LYS A 400 6.98 46.94 21.87
CA LYS A 400 8.30 47.24 22.42
C LYS A 400 8.65 46.30 23.55
N LEU A 401 9.80 45.68 23.45
CA LEU A 401 10.35 44.79 24.46
C LEU A 401 11.72 45.31 24.93
N THR A 402 12.00 45.25 26.22
CA THR A 402 13.31 45.64 26.77
C THR A 402 13.90 44.51 27.60
N ILE A 403 15.13 44.11 27.26
CA ILE A 403 15.91 43.09 27.96
C ILE A 403 17.03 43.79 28.72
N ASP A 404 17.11 43.51 30.02
CA ASP A 404 18.14 44.03 30.90
C ASP A 404 19.28 43.00 30.99
N THR A 405 20.52 43.47 31.02
CA THR A 405 21.71 42.62 31.18
C THR A 405 22.51 43.10 32.39
N ASN A 406 23.34 42.23 32.95
CA ASN A 406 24.23 42.58 34.07
C ASN A 406 25.62 43.10 33.64
N LYS A 407 25.83 43.28 32.34
CA LYS A 407 27.10 43.72 31.73
C LYS A 407 26.86 44.96 30.86
N PRO A 408 27.89 45.77 30.57
CA PRO A 408 27.75 46.91 29.68
C PRO A 408 27.30 46.46 28.27
N PRO A 409 26.54 47.32 27.56
CA PRO A 409 26.05 47.04 26.23
C PRO A 409 27.22 46.90 25.24
N VAL A 410 27.14 45.88 24.40
CA VAL A 410 28.14 45.53 23.39
C VAL A 410 27.75 46.20 22.07
N SER A 411 28.75 46.65 21.31
CA SER A 411 28.49 47.27 20.01
C SER A 411 27.85 46.27 19.05
N PHE A 412 26.87 46.72 18.28
CA PHE A 412 26.24 45.89 17.28
C PHE A 412 27.16 45.56 16.09
N LEU A 413 28.23 46.34 15.88
CA LEU A 413 29.29 46.01 14.92
C LEU A 413 29.97 44.67 15.23
N THR A 414 30.09 44.32 16.51
CA THR A 414 30.72 43.06 16.93
C THR A 414 29.72 41.93 17.09
N LEU A 415 28.46 42.22 17.44
CA LEU A 415 27.41 41.20 17.58
C LEU A 415 26.78 40.79 16.25
N PHE A 416 26.55 41.74 15.35
CA PHE A 416 25.88 41.52 14.06
C PHE A 416 26.73 42.07 12.90
N PRO A 417 27.95 41.54 12.68
CA PRO A 417 28.80 42.01 11.59
C PRO A 417 28.12 41.82 10.21
N ASP A 418 27.24 40.82 10.09
CA ASP A 418 26.55 40.46 8.85
C ASP A 418 25.45 41.45 8.43
N PHE A 419 25.08 42.39 9.32
CA PHE A 419 23.98 43.34 9.14
C PHE A 419 24.44 44.81 9.17
N VAL A 420 25.74 45.06 9.16
CA VAL A 420 26.30 46.42 9.17
C VAL A 420 27.02 46.72 7.86
N ASP A 421 26.58 47.77 7.17
CA ASP A 421 27.28 48.29 6.01
C ASP A 421 28.53 49.09 6.44
N SER A 422 29.68 48.72 5.89
CA SER A 422 30.99 49.35 6.15
C SER A 422 31.08 50.86 5.86
N SER A 423 30.05 51.46 5.25
CA SER A 423 29.98 52.87 4.85
C SER A 423 29.33 53.81 5.87
N GLU A 424 28.60 53.33 6.88
CA GLU A 424 27.89 54.19 7.86
C GLU A 424 28.36 53.95 9.30
N ASN A 425 29.41 54.67 9.71
CA ASN A 425 30.03 54.53 11.05
C ASN A 425 29.17 55.09 12.22
N ASP A 426 28.02 55.72 11.92
CA ASP A 426 27.17 56.40 12.92
C ASP A 426 26.11 55.50 13.58
N GLN A 427 25.91 54.26 13.10
CA GLN A 427 24.85 53.36 13.58
C GLN A 427 25.32 52.27 14.58
N ALA A 428 26.41 52.48 15.32
CA ALA A 428 26.99 51.44 16.19
C ALA A 428 26.08 50.88 17.33
N ASN A 429 24.94 51.54 17.61
CA ASN A 429 24.02 51.21 18.71
C ASN A 429 22.54 51.06 18.27
N ALA A 430 22.26 51.11 16.97
CA ALA A 430 20.91 50.92 16.43
C ALA A 430 21.01 50.06 15.16
N LEU A 431 20.19 49.02 15.06
CA LEU A 431 20.12 48.15 13.90
C LEU A 431 18.67 47.96 13.47
N GLY A 432 18.40 48.04 12.17
CA GLY A 432 17.12 47.63 11.59
C GLY A 432 17.27 46.30 10.85
N PHE A 433 16.30 45.42 11.06
CA PHE A 433 16.14 44.16 10.37
C PHE A 433 14.85 44.22 9.55
N GLN A 434 14.92 43.90 8.27
CA GLN A 434 13.74 43.71 7.44
C GLN A 434 13.64 42.23 7.08
N PHE A 435 12.55 41.58 7.50
CA PHE A 435 12.26 40.20 7.10
C PHE A 435 11.89 40.15 5.61
N LEU A 436 12.14 39.02 4.97
CA LEU A 436 11.76 38.79 3.57
C LEU A 436 10.25 38.89 3.33
N THR A 437 9.44 38.69 4.38
CA THR A 437 7.99 38.91 4.39
C THR A 437 7.59 40.39 4.36
N GLY A 438 8.54 41.30 4.54
CA GLY A 438 8.36 42.75 4.49
C GLY A 438 8.29 43.45 5.85
N SER A 439 8.14 42.71 6.96
CA SER A 439 8.08 43.30 8.30
C SER A 439 9.44 43.84 8.76
N LYS A 440 9.41 44.83 9.65
CA LYS A 440 10.62 45.55 10.11
C LYS A 440 10.71 45.53 11.63
N THR A 441 11.87 45.10 12.12
CA THR A 441 12.20 45.08 13.55
C THR A 441 13.44 45.92 13.80
N THR A 442 13.40 46.77 14.81
CA THR A 442 14.51 47.64 15.21
C THR A 442 15.07 47.20 16.56
N LEU A 443 16.40 47.10 16.64
CA LEU A 443 17.16 46.78 17.84
C LEU A 443 17.98 48.00 18.27
N LEU A 444 17.85 48.39 19.53
CA LEU A 444 18.49 49.57 20.12
C LEU A 444 19.29 49.17 21.36
N ALA A 445 20.60 49.46 21.37
CA ALA A 445 21.43 49.37 22.56
C ALA A 445 21.45 50.73 23.26
N SER A 446 21.10 50.76 24.54
CA SER A 446 21.20 51.99 25.31
C SER A 446 22.65 52.31 25.63
N LYS A 447 23.13 53.53 25.36
CA LYS A 447 24.52 53.92 25.68
C LYS A 447 24.78 54.09 27.19
N THR A 448 23.72 54.41 27.94
CA THR A 448 23.82 54.81 29.35
C THR A 448 23.25 53.76 30.31
N SER A 449 22.56 52.74 29.80
CA SER A 449 21.98 51.66 30.60
C SER A 449 22.35 50.30 30.04
N GLN A 450 22.35 49.27 30.88
CA GLN A 450 22.65 47.88 30.51
C GLN A 450 21.44 47.19 29.84
N ARG A 451 20.80 47.87 28.88
CA ARG A 451 19.49 47.49 28.33
C ARG A 451 19.50 47.47 26.80
N TYR A 452 18.88 46.44 26.25
CA TYR A 452 18.58 46.32 24.82
C TYR A 452 17.08 46.43 24.61
N ARG A 453 16.66 47.29 23.69
CA ARG A 453 15.25 47.47 23.34
C ARG A 453 15.01 46.98 21.92
N ILE A 454 14.04 46.09 21.77
CA ILE A 454 13.58 45.54 20.49
C ILE A 454 12.19 46.12 20.23
N GLN A 455 11.94 46.57 19.00
CA GLN A 455 10.66 47.18 18.61
C GLN A 455 10.24 46.67 17.23
N SER A 456 8.96 46.33 17.07
CA SER A 456 8.38 45.91 15.79
C SER A 456 6.91 46.31 15.72
N ASP A 457 6.38 46.41 14.50
CA ASP A 457 4.95 46.64 14.26
C ASP A 457 4.11 45.35 14.42
N GLN A 458 4.76 44.19 14.39
CA GLN A 458 4.16 42.87 14.63
C GLN A 458 4.79 42.25 15.87
N PHE A 459 3.98 41.64 16.72
CA PHE A 459 4.43 41.09 18.00
C PHE A 459 5.30 39.83 17.81
N GLU A 460 4.90 38.96 16.90
CA GLU A 460 5.56 37.70 16.57
C GLU A 460 7.02 37.86 16.09
N ASP A 461 7.33 38.96 15.39
CA ASP A 461 8.64 39.21 14.79
C ASP A 461 9.71 39.61 15.82
N LEU A 462 9.31 39.90 17.06
CA LEU A 462 10.24 40.15 18.16
C LEU A 462 11.00 38.88 18.54
N TRP A 463 10.38 37.70 18.42
CA TRP A 463 10.91 36.42 18.89
C TRP A 463 12.30 36.11 18.34
N LEU A 464 12.44 36.06 17.02
CA LEU A 464 13.67 35.62 16.35
C LEU A 464 14.84 36.54 16.67
N ILE A 465 14.60 37.85 16.71
CA ILE A 465 15.62 38.85 17.03
C ILE A 465 16.04 38.76 18.50
N VAL A 466 15.09 38.49 19.41
CA VAL A 466 15.36 38.32 20.84
C VAL A 466 16.14 37.05 21.14
N LYS A 467 15.77 35.93 20.49
CA LYS A 467 16.50 34.66 20.57
C LYS A 467 17.93 34.84 20.07
N GLU A 468 18.09 35.42 18.87
CA GLU A 468 19.41 35.64 18.28
C GLU A 468 20.28 36.60 19.11
N LEU A 469 19.70 37.69 19.62
CA LEU A 469 20.41 38.64 20.50
C LEU A 469 20.95 37.94 21.74
N THR A 470 20.10 37.15 22.41
CA THR A 470 20.50 36.44 23.64
C THR A 470 21.60 35.42 23.36
N LEU A 471 21.46 34.64 22.28
CA LEU A 471 22.46 33.67 21.87
C LEU A 471 23.81 34.32 21.55
N ARG A 472 23.83 35.39 20.74
CA ARG A 472 25.07 36.08 20.37
C ARG A 472 25.73 36.76 21.56
N LEU A 473 24.96 37.31 22.50
CA LEU A 473 25.48 37.88 23.74
C LEU A 473 26.14 36.81 24.61
N GLU A 474 25.48 35.67 24.81
CA GLU A 474 26.03 34.52 25.56
C GLU A 474 27.33 34.02 24.91
N GLU A 475 27.36 33.84 23.59
CA GLU A 475 28.57 33.43 22.88
C GLU A 475 29.71 34.43 23.00
N HIS A 476 29.42 35.73 22.88
CA HIS A 476 30.40 36.80 23.01
C HIS A 476 31.02 36.82 24.41
N PHE A 477 30.20 36.79 25.47
CA PHE A 477 30.70 36.80 26.84
C PHE A 477 31.36 35.48 27.25
N LYS A 478 30.94 34.35 26.69
CA LYS A 478 31.63 33.06 26.84
C LYS A 478 33.03 33.09 26.22
N LYS A 479 33.19 33.68 25.02
CA LYS A 479 34.51 33.91 24.39
C LYS A 479 35.41 34.82 25.24
N GLN A 480 34.82 35.77 25.96
CA GLN A 480 35.54 36.65 26.90
C GLN A 480 35.77 36.01 28.29
N ASN A 481 35.49 34.72 28.46
CA ASN A 481 35.59 33.99 29.74
C ASN A 481 34.73 34.56 30.88
N CYS A 482 33.67 35.29 30.57
CA CYS A 482 32.72 35.83 31.54
C CYS A 482 31.65 34.77 31.87
N LYS A 483 31.75 34.12 33.04
CA LYS A 483 30.85 33.03 33.44
C LYS A 483 29.56 33.48 34.12
N ASP A 484 29.46 34.75 34.50
CA ASP A 484 28.38 35.33 35.30
C ASP A 484 27.38 36.15 34.46
N PHE A 485 27.43 36.09 33.12
CA PHE A 485 26.51 36.84 32.27
C PHE A 485 25.06 36.37 32.44
N THR A 486 24.13 37.32 32.62
CA THR A 486 22.69 37.05 32.72
C THR A 486 21.86 38.10 32.00
N CYS A 487 20.82 37.63 31.32
CA CYS A 487 19.72 38.44 30.80
C CYS A 487 18.54 38.37 31.78
N ASN A 488 17.89 39.49 32.04
CA ASN A 488 16.69 39.58 32.86
C ASN A 488 15.61 40.34 32.08
N PHE A 489 14.35 39.95 32.28
CA PHE A 489 13.20 40.69 31.80
C PHE A 489 12.44 41.29 32.98
N SER A 490 12.34 42.62 33.02
CA SER A 490 11.66 43.35 34.11
C SER A 490 10.33 43.98 33.70
N GLY A 491 9.87 43.73 32.48
CA GLY A 491 8.60 44.24 31.97
C GLY A 491 7.41 43.36 32.39
N SER A 492 6.20 43.85 32.11
CA SER A 492 5.01 43.00 32.13
C SER A 492 5.04 42.04 30.94
N VAL A 493 4.71 40.79 31.17
CA VAL A 493 4.57 39.79 30.10
C VAL A 493 3.39 40.20 29.20
N PRO A 494 3.58 40.31 27.87
CA PRO A 494 2.59 40.81 26.91
C PRO A 494 1.50 39.76 26.62
N LEU A 495 0.62 39.54 27.60
CA LEU A 495 -0.46 38.55 27.51
C LEU A 495 -1.59 38.97 26.58
N GLN A 496 -1.86 40.27 26.43
CA GLN A 496 -2.96 40.75 25.61
C GLN A 496 -2.70 40.44 24.13
N GLU A 497 -1.55 40.84 23.62
CA GLU A 497 -1.13 40.58 22.24
C GLU A 497 -1.03 39.08 21.96
N TYR A 498 -0.63 38.30 22.96
CA TYR A 498 -0.58 36.85 22.87
C TYR A 498 -1.99 36.22 22.73
N PHE A 499 -2.97 36.66 23.53
CA PHE A 499 -4.34 36.17 23.44
C PHE A 499 -5.03 36.56 22.13
N GLU A 500 -4.74 37.75 21.59
CA GLU A 500 -5.25 38.15 20.28
C GLU A 500 -4.81 37.18 19.16
N LEU A 501 -3.56 36.68 19.20
CA LEU A 501 -3.08 35.66 18.25
C LEU A 501 -3.74 34.30 18.45
N ILE A 502 -4.02 33.92 19.70
CA ILE A 502 -4.75 32.67 20.01
C ILE A 502 -6.17 32.73 19.44
N ASP A 503 -6.88 33.84 19.67
CA ASP A 503 -8.25 34.03 19.19
C ASP A 503 -8.31 34.02 17.65
N GLN A 504 -7.36 34.70 16.98
CA GLN A 504 -7.26 34.68 15.51
C GLN A 504 -7.06 33.26 14.96
N HIS A 505 -6.16 32.48 15.56
CA HIS A 505 -5.93 31.09 15.17
C HIS A 505 -7.16 30.22 15.41
N PHE A 506 -7.83 30.41 16.57
CA PHE A 506 -9.03 29.65 16.93
C PHE A 506 -10.21 29.93 15.98
N GLU A 507 -10.43 31.18 15.59
CA GLU A 507 -11.46 31.55 14.60
C GLU A 507 -11.20 30.90 13.23
N LEU A 508 -9.95 30.82 12.78
CA LEU A 508 -9.58 30.12 11.55
C LEU A 508 -9.84 28.61 11.63
N ARG A 509 -9.64 27.99 12.80
CA ARG A 509 -10.01 26.59 13.04
C ARG A 509 -11.51 26.37 13.01
N LEU A 510 -12.30 27.26 13.63
CA LEU A 510 -13.76 27.21 13.55
C LEU A 510 -14.25 27.34 12.11
N ASN A 511 -13.61 28.19 11.30
CA ASN A 511 -13.95 28.33 9.88
C ASN A 511 -13.54 27.11 9.06
N ALA A 512 -12.40 26.46 9.36
CA ALA A 512 -11.99 25.21 8.73
C ALA A 512 -13.03 24.11 8.97
N GLU A 513 -13.56 24.02 10.20
CA GLU A 513 -14.60 23.07 10.55
C GLU A 513 -15.92 23.36 9.79
N LYS A 514 -16.35 24.62 9.72
CA LYS A 514 -17.52 25.02 8.93
C LYS A 514 -17.39 24.64 7.45
N PHE A 515 -16.24 24.93 6.83
CA PHE A 515 -16.01 24.55 5.42
C PHE A 515 -16.04 23.03 5.23
N ARG A 516 -15.47 22.27 6.16
CA ARG A 516 -15.50 20.79 6.14
C ARG A 516 -16.93 20.25 6.21
N GLU A 517 -17.77 20.78 7.09
CA GLU A 517 -19.17 20.38 7.20
C GLU A 517 -19.94 20.68 5.91
N LEU A 518 -19.83 21.90 5.39
CA LEU A 518 -20.47 22.31 4.13
C LEU A 518 -20.01 21.45 2.94
N LEU A 519 -18.71 21.17 2.85
CA LEU A 519 -18.15 20.32 1.80
C LEU A 519 -18.61 18.87 1.93
N SER A 520 -18.71 18.35 3.16
CA SER A 520 -19.28 17.01 3.44
C SER A 520 -20.74 16.92 2.98
N GLU A 521 -21.58 17.90 3.33
CA GLU A 521 -22.97 17.96 2.88
C GLU A 521 -23.09 17.99 1.36
N ARG A 522 -22.30 18.85 0.69
CA ARG A 522 -22.28 18.93 -0.78
C ARG A 522 -21.76 17.68 -1.45
N ALA A 523 -20.74 17.02 -0.88
CA ALA A 523 -20.25 15.74 -1.38
C ALA A 523 -21.27 14.60 -1.24
N VAL A 524 -22.11 14.62 -0.19
CA VAL A 524 -23.23 13.68 -0.05
C VAL A 524 -24.30 13.95 -1.12
N GLN A 525 -24.66 15.21 -1.35
CA GLN A 525 -25.60 15.59 -2.41
C GLN A 525 -25.08 15.19 -3.79
N PHE A 526 -23.81 15.48 -4.09
CA PHE A 526 -23.16 15.12 -5.35
C PHE A 526 -23.24 13.62 -5.62
N ARG A 527 -22.82 12.78 -4.65
CA ARG A 527 -22.94 11.32 -4.76
C ARG A 527 -24.38 10.83 -4.91
N ALA A 528 -25.34 11.49 -4.27
CA ALA A 528 -26.76 11.11 -4.42
C ALA A 528 -27.25 11.36 -5.85
N ILE A 529 -26.86 12.47 -6.47
CA ILE A 529 -27.16 12.80 -7.87
C ILE A 529 -26.49 11.80 -8.81
N GLU A 530 -25.20 11.51 -8.63
CA GLU A 530 -24.48 10.51 -9.42
C GLU A 530 -25.14 9.12 -9.36
N ARG A 531 -25.50 8.64 -8.15
CA ARG A 531 -26.21 7.35 -7.99
C ARG A 531 -27.54 7.34 -8.72
N ARG A 532 -28.26 8.47 -8.74
CA ARG A 532 -29.54 8.60 -9.45
C ARG A 532 -29.33 8.57 -10.96
N LEU A 533 -28.32 9.28 -11.47
CA LEU A 533 -27.92 9.28 -12.87
C LEU A 533 -27.49 7.88 -13.34
N LEU A 534 -26.64 7.18 -12.58
CA LEU A 534 -26.23 5.80 -12.90
C LEU A 534 -27.40 4.84 -13.00
N THR A 535 -28.39 4.97 -12.09
CA THR A 535 -29.60 4.15 -12.13
C THR A 535 -30.41 4.42 -13.40
N ARG A 536 -30.48 5.68 -13.84
CA ARG A 536 -31.16 6.09 -15.08
C ARG A 536 -30.40 5.60 -16.33
N PHE A 537 -29.07 5.69 -16.35
CA PHE A 537 -28.24 5.23 -17.47
C PHE A 537 -28.22 3.71 -17.63
N LYS A 538 -28.47 2.95 -16.56
CA LYS A 538 -28.61 1.49 -16.62
C LYS A 538 -29.95 1.04 -17.21
N ASP A 539 -30.96 1.91 -17.22
CA ASP A 539 -32.27 1.58 -17.77
C ASP A 539 -32.17 1.45 -19.31
N LYS A 540 -32.72 0.37 -19.86
CA LYS A 540 -32.75 0.15 -21.31
C LYS A 540 -33.72 1.09 -22.02
N THR A 541 -34.65 1.69 -21.28
CA THR A 541 -35.59 2.68 -21.81
C THR A 541 -35.07 4.09 -21.54
N PRO A 542 -34.94 4.97 -22.56
CA PRO A 542 -34.41 6.31 -22.37
C PRO A 542 -35.43 7.16 -21.59
N ALA A 543 -35.21 7.31 -20.28
CA ALA A 543 -35.95 8.26 -19.46
C ALA A 543 -35.28 9.65 -19.53
N PRO A 544 -36.04 10.74 -19.65
CA PRO A 544 -35.47 12.08 -19.62
C PRO A 544 -34.78 12.33 -18.28
N LEU A 545 -33.61 12.97 -18.33
CA LEU A 545 -32.77 13.22 -17.15
C LEU A 545 -33.35 14.26 -16.19
N GLN A 546 -34.45 14.94 -16.56
CA GLN A 546 -35.19 15.89 -15.70
C GLN A 546 -34.26 16.92 -15.00
N HIS A 547 -33.34 17.53 -15.76
CA HIS A 547 -32.38 18.53 -15.27
C HIS A 547 -31.37 18.04 -14.20
N LEU A 548 -31.25 16.72 -13.99
CA LEU A 548 -30.25 16.16 -13.07
C LEU A 548 -28.82 16.45 -13.51
N ASP A 549 -28.59 16.62 -14.80
CA ASP A 549 -27.32 17.07 -15.40
C ASP A 549 -26.98 18.52 -14.99
N THR A 550 -27.97 19.42 -15.03
CA THR A 550 -27.81 20.81 -14.60
C THR A 550 -27.58 20.89 -13.09
N LEU A 551 -28.28 20.07 -12.31
CA LEU A 551 -28.09 19.97 -10.87
C LEU A 551 -26.70 19.44 -10.51
N LEU A 552 -26.21 18.42 -11.24
CA LEU A 552 -24.87 17.88 -11.06
C LEU A 552 -23.80 18.94 -11.29
N GLU A 553 -23.90 19.70 -12.39
CA GLU A 553 -22.96 20.79 -12.70
C GLU A 553 -22.99 21.90 -11.63
N GLY A 554 -24.19 22.26 -11.15
CA GLY A 554 -24.35 23.24 -10.06
C GLY A 554 -23.67 22.77 -8.77
N THR A 555 -23.96 21.55 -8.33
CA THR A 555 -23.34 20.97 -7.12
C THR A 555 -21.83 20.80 -7.30
N PHE A 556 -21.35 20.43 -8.49
CA PHE A 556 -19.92 20.33 -8.79
C PHE A 556 -19.21 21.67 -8.58
N ARG A 557 -19.74 22.75 -9.14
CA ARG A 557 -19.16 24.10 -8.97
C ARG A 557 -19.15 24.54 -7.52
N GLU A 558 -20.20 24.23 -6.76
CA GLU A 558 -20.25 24.53 -5.32
C GLU A 558 -19.19 23.75 -4.54
N VAL A 559 -18.98 22.46 -4.86
CA VAL A 559 -17.93 21.64 -4.22
C VAL A 559 -16.54 22.21 -4.50
N ILE A 560 -16.26 22.60 -5.75
CA ILE A 560 -14.96 23.20 -6.12
C ILE A 560 -14.76 24.53 -5.39
N ALA A 561 -15.74 25.43 -5.40
CA ALA A 561 -15.64 26.72 -4.72
C ALA A 561 -15.42 26.57 -3.19
N LEU A 562 -16.07 25.59 -2.56
CA LEU A 562 -15.85 25.27 -1.15
C LEU A 562 -14.47 24.67 -0.89
N ALA A 563 -13.95 23.85 -1.82
CA ALA A 563 -12.62 23.28 -1.72
C ALA A 563 -11.55 24.38 -1.80
N ASP A 564 -11.64 25.29 -2.78
CA ASP A 564 -10.72 26.43 -2.92
C ASP A 564 -10.75 27.33 -1.67
N ALA A 565 -11.93 27.63 -1.14
CA ALA A 565 -12.08 28.41 0.10
C ALA A 565 -11.51 27.69 1.33
N ALA A 566 -11.64 26.36 1.39
CA ALA A 566 -11.07 25.56 2.47
C ALA A 566 -9.53 25.55 2.41
N GLU A 567 -8.94 25.42 1.22
CA GLU A 567 -7.49 25.51 1.01
C GLU A 567 -6.95 26.90 1.39
N GLU A 568 -7.62 27.98 0.98
CA GLU A 568 -7.24 29.35 1.36
C GLU A 568 -7.29 29.54 2.90
N ASN A 569 -8.33 29.02 3.55
CA ASN A 569 -8.43 29.06 5.01
C ASN A 569 -7.34 28.21 5.68
N GLN A 570 -6.99 27.05 5.13
CA GLN A 570 -5.91 26.20 5.65
C GLN A 570 -4.55 26.90 5.53
N ALA A 571 -4.27 27.59 4.42
CA ALA A 571 -3.06 28.39 4.26
C ALA A 571 -2.99 29.53 5.30
N LYS A 572 -4.10 30.25 5.53
CA LYS A 572 -4.19 31.29 6.57
C LYS A 572 -4.02 30.73 7.97
N MET A 573 -4.63 29.57 8.25
CA MET A 573 -4.50 28.87 9.54
C MET A 573 -3.05 28.48 9.80
N PHE A 574 -2.35 27.93 8.81
CA PHE A 574 -0.92 27.62 8.91
C PHE A 574 -0.08 28.87 9.20
N GLN A 575 -0.33 29.99 8.51
CA GLN A 575 0.35 31.26 8.79
C GLN A 575 0.07 31.74 10.22
N ALA A 576 -1.19 31.73 10.67
CA ALA A 576 -1.56 32.10 12.04
C ALA A 576 -0.90 31.18 13.08
N PHE A 577 -0.78 29.89 12.79
CA PHE A 577 -0.11 28.91 13.65
C PHE A 577 1.39 29.19 13.79
N THR A 578 2.08 29.52 12.68
CA THR A 578 3.50 29.92 12.73
C THR A 578 3.73 31.18 13.55
N LYS A 579 2.86 32.18 13.42
CA LYS A 579 2.87 33.41 14.23
C LYS A 579 2.61 33.13 15.71
N LEU A 580 1.62 32.29 16.01
CA LEU A 580 1.29 31.87 17.36
C LEU A 580 2.47 31.14 18.01
N LYS A 581 3.13 30.23 17.28
CA LYS A 581 4.37 29.58 17.75
C LYS A 581 5.46 30.57 18.11
N CYS A 582 5.75 31.54 17.23
CA CYS A 582 6.73 32.60 17.53
C CYS A 582 6.37 33.33 18.83
N ALA A 583 5.10 33.70 18.99
CA ALA A 583 4.61 34.37 20.17
C ALA A 583 4.70 33.49 21.42
N THR A 584 4.32 32.22 21.36
CA THR A 584 4.44 31.26 22.47
C THR A 584 5.90 31.08 22.88
N HIS A 585 6.81 30.91 21.93
CA HIS A 585 8.24 30.81 22.20
C HIS A 585 8.77 32.08 22.91
N LEU A 586 8.38 33.26 22.43
CA LEU A 586 8.73 34.53 23.06
C LEU A 586 8.21 34.57 24.50
N MET A 587 6.96 34.17 24.74
CA MET A 587 6.36 34.14 26.06
C MET A 587 7.11 33.20 27.02
N ILE A 588 7.47 32.00 26.58
CA ILE A 588 8.26 31.05 27.37
C ILE A 588 9.62 31.66 27.73
N MET A 589 10.30 32.30 26.77
CA MET A 589 11.58 32.95 27.02
C MET A 589 11.43 34.13 27.99
N LEU A 590 10.40 34.96 27.86
CA LEU A 590 10.16 36.07 28.79
C LEU A 590 9.86 35.60 30.21
N ILE A 591 9.06 34.54 30.37
CA ILE A 591 8.78 33.92 31.67
C ILE A 591 10.06 33.34 32.27
N SER A 592 10.89 32.68 31.45
CA SER A 592 12.19 32.14 31.85
C SER A 592 13.13 33.24 32.35
N LEU A 593 13.25 34.34 31.61
CA LEU A 593 14.07 35.50 31.98
C LEU A 593 13.51 36.30 33.16
N TRP A 594 12.20 36.25 33.39
CA TRP A 594 11.53 36.94 34.50
C TRP A 594 11.70 36.19 35.82
N GLN A 595 11.48 34.87 35.81
CA GLN A 595 11.53 34.01 37.01
C GLN A 595 12.87 33.30 37.21
N LYS A 596 13.81 33.43 36.27
CA LYS A 596 15.11 32.73 36.25
C LYS A 596 14.94 31.21 36.36
N LEU A 597 14.12 30.65 35.47
CA LEU A 597 13.82 29.23 35.44
C LEU A 597 15.05 28.40 35.06
N SER A 598 15.12 27.17 35.57
CA SER A 598 16.17 26.21 35.15
C SER A 598 15.89 25.66 33.75
N THR A 599 16.91 25.10 33.10
CA THR A 599 16.77 24.44 31.77
C THR A 599 15.68 23.37 31.77
N ASP A 600 15.57 22.60 32.85
CA ASP A 600 14.59 21.53 32.97
C ASP A 600 13.16 22.09 33.09
N GLN A 601 12.97 23.19 33.81
CA GLN A 601 11.68 23.87 33.92
C GLN A 601 11.26 24.49 32.58
N VAL A 602 12.20 25.08 31.84
CA VAL A 602 11.96 25.60 30.49
C VAL A 602 11.59 24.46 29.55
N ALA A 603 12.29 23.33 29.59
CA ALA A 603 11.97 22.16 28.77
C ALA A 603 10.55 21.62 29.05
N ILE A 604 10.09 21.65 30.31
CA ILE A 604 8.70 21.30 30.67
C ILE A 604 7.71 22.30 30.05
N LEU A 605 7.99 23.60 30.11
CA LEU A 605 7.13 24.62 29.50
C LEU A 605 7.08 24.50 27.98
N GLU A 606 8.23 24.29 27.33
CA GLU A 606 8.30 24.04 25.88
C GLU A 606 7.48 22.80 25.51
N ALA A 607 7.65 21.68 26.22
CA ALA A 607 6.87 20.48 25.96
C ALA A 607 5.35 20.66 26.18
N THR A 608 4.96 21.56 27.10
CA THR A 608 3.54 21.80 27.44
C THR A 608 2.86 22.74 26.44
N PHE A 609 3.54 23.83 26.07
CA PHE A 609 2.97 24.90 25.26
C PHE A 609 3.29 24.78 23.76
N LEU A 610 4.28 23.98 23.39
CA LEU A 610 4.68 23.72 22.00
C LEU A 610 4.58 22.22 21.66
N PRO A 611 3.40 21.58 21.81
CA PRO A 611 3.26 20.13 21.68
C PRO A 611 3.37 19.63 20.22
N LEU A 612 3.13 20.48 19.22
CA LEU A 612 2.90 20.05 17.84
C LEU A 612 3.82 20.73 16.83
N ALA A 613 4.31 19.96 15.85
CA ALA A 613 5.03 20.48 14.69
C ALA A 613 4.07 21.06 13.62
N GLU A 614 2.90 20.45 13.46
CA GLU A 614 1.85 20.85 12.52
C GLU A 614 0.49 20.84 13.23
N ASP A 615 -0.40 21.74 12.82
CA ASP A 615 -1.76 21.79 13.36
C ASP A 615 -2.62 20.69 12.72
N THR A 616 -2.81 19.58 13.43
CA THR A 616 -3.60 18.43 12.95
C THR A 616 -5.02 18.49 13.49
N GLN A 617 -6.02 18.29 12.63
CA GLN A 617 -7.44 18.42 12.96
C GLN A 617 -7.99 17.38 13.96
N GLU A 618 -7.26 16.29 14.23
CA GLU A 618 -7.66 15.24 15.18
C GLU A 618 -7.39 15.62 16.66
N LEU A 619 -6.77 16.78 16.89
CA LEU A 619 -6.51 17.43 18.18
C LEU A 619 -7.16 18.80 18.18
#